data_AF-M6RUJ1-F1
#
_entry.id   AF-M6RUJ1-F1
#
_cell.length_a   1.000
_cell.length_b   1.000
_cell.length_c   1.000
_cell.angle_alpha   90.00
_cell.angle_beta   90.00
_cell.angle_gamma   90.00
#
_symmetry.space_group_name_H-M   'P 1'
#
loop_
_entity.id
_entity.type
_entity.pdbx_description
1 polymer ?
#
loop_
_entity_poly.entity_id
_entity_poly.type
_entity_poly.pdbx_seq_one_letter_code
_entity_poly.pdbx_strand_id
1 'polypeptide(L)'
;MLLVTAVVFLIAVLVIPWISVEVGWSYLILPLAYLGVFLWVFFKSSTIGRLLAFWIFSASLFFSIVSLYLYPMLTSFQPSKEIGIWIRKYEPNKDKLFLFGVPASKRSYAYYSKRISRTLFDPAVLIDSVQKDGQRYLIVQDKWLPKLEEFFGNNLQFETVKEFPSYKVATPEGKFFLKSHRDQIVGKVILMRASRKDFQKNESFKKR
;
A
#
# COMPACT_ATOMS: atom_id res chain seq x y z
N MET A 1 27.26 4.86 -25.07
CA MET A 1 25.87 4.80 -24.57
C MET A 1 25.57 3.46 -23.89
N LEU A 2 25.54 2.32 -24.59
CA LEU A 2 25.14 1.01 -24.00
C LEU A 2 25.94 0.59 -22.76
N LEU A 3 27.27 0.69 -22.79
CA LEU A 3 28.13 0.36 -21.63
C LEU A 3 27.86 1.28 -20.44
N VAL A 4 27.65 2.58 -20.69
CA VAL A 4 27.35 3.55 -19.62
C VAL A 4 26.01 3.21 -18.97
N THR A 5 24.98 2.94 -19.76
CA THR A 5 23.66 2.54 -19.24
C THR A 5 23.74 1.25 -18.41
N ALA A 6 24.50 0.26 -18.88
CA ALA A 6 24.71 -0.98 -18.16
C ALA A 6 25.41 -0.78 -16.81
N VAL A 7 26.47 0.04 -16.78
CA VAL A 7 27.15 0.42 -15.54
C VAL A 7 26.19 1.13 -14.58
N VAL A 8 25.37 2.05 -15.07
CA VAL A 8 24.36 2.75 -14.25
C VAL A 8 23.37 1.76 -13.63
N PHE A 9 22.88 0.77 -14.38
CA PHE A 9 22.01 -0.27 -13.83
C PHE A 9 22.69 -1.10 -12.75
N LEU A 10 23.96 -1.48 -12.94
CA LEU A 10 24.72 -2.23 -11.93
C LEU A 10 24.95 -1.39 -10.66
N ILE A 11 25.33 -0.11 -10.81
CA ILE A 11 25.46 0.81 -9.68
C ILE A 11 24.12 0.93 -8.94
N ALA A 12 23.01 1.09 -9.67
CA ALA A 12 21.69 1.19 -9.06
C ALA A 12 21.35 -0.07 -8.25
N VAL A 13 21.63 -1.27 -8.76
CA VAL A 13 21.46 -2.53 -8.02
C VAL A 13 22.24 -2.50 -6.70
N LEU A 14 23.50 -2.07 -6.71
CA LEU A 14 24.32 -2.01 -5.50
C LEU A 14 23.83 -0.97 -4.48
N VAL A 15 23.31 0.16 -4.97
CA VAL A 15 22.89 1.30 -4.13
C VAL A 15 21.49 1.13 -3.55
N ILE A 16 20.57 0.45 -4.25
CA ILE A 16 19.16 0.26 -3.82
C ILE A 16 19.00 -0.23 -2.37
N PRO A 17 19.74 -1.25 -1.90
CA PRO A 17 19.67 -1.71 -0.50
C PRO A 17 20.02 -0.64 0.53
N TRP A 18 20.87 0.32 0.16
CA TRP A 18 21.38 1.32 1.08
C TRP A 18 20.40 2.47 1.19
N ILE A 19 19.89 2.94 0.04
CA ILE A 19 19.06 4.14 -0.01
C ILE A 19 17.56 3.86 0.04
N SER A 20 17.11 2.67 -0.39
CA SER A 20 15.69 2.44 -0.71
C SER A 20 15.02 1.31 0.07
N VAL A 21 15.53 0.09 0.02
CA VAL A 21 14.85 -1.08 0.65
C VAL A 21 15.72 -1.75 1.67
N GLU A 22 15.15 -2.15 2.80
CA GLU A 22 15.83 -3.03 3.74
C GLU A 22 15.80 -4.44 3.17
N VAL A 23 16.97 -5.06 3.09
CA VAL A 23 17.15 -6.38 2.51
C VAL A 23 18.14 -7.16 3.35
N GLY A 24 17.93 -8.47 3.46
CA GLY A 24 18.88 -9.38 4.10
C GLY A 24 19.93 -9.90 3.11
N TRP A 25 20.76 -10.83 3.58
CA TRP A 25 21.77 -11.53 2.77
C TRP A 25 21.20 -12.24 1.53
N SER A 26 19.92 -12.62 1.57
CA SER A 26 19.21 -13.22 0.43
C SER A 26 19.17 -12.31 -0.80
N TYR A 27 19.37 -11.00 -0.65
CA TYR A 27 19.50 -10.05 -1.74
C TYR A 27 20.59 -10.47 -2.74
N LEU A 28 21.70 -11.02 -2.26
CA LEU A 28 22.88 -11.36 -3.08
C LEU A 28 22.66 -12.59 -3.96
N ILE A 29 21.67 -13.43 -3.68
CA ILE A 29 21.40 -14.66 -4.44
C ILE A 29 21.16 -14.33 -5.92
N LEU A 30 20.32 -13.35 -6.20
CA LEU A 30 19.96 -13.01 -7.56
C LEU A 30 21.11 -12.34 -8.34
N PRO A 31 21.83 -11.33 -7.81
CA PRO A 31 23.05 -10.82 -8.43
C PRO A 31 24.10 -11.90 -8.70
N LEU A 32 24.33 -12.83 -7.76
CA LEU A 32 25.30 -13.92 -7.96
C LEU A 32 24.87 -14.90 -9.04
N ALA A 33 23.58 -15.26 -9.10
CA ALA A 33 23.04 -16.09 -10.16
C ALA A 33 23.19 -15.42 -11.53
N TYR A 34 22.83 -14.14 -11.63
CA TYR A 34 23.00 -13.35 -12.86
C TYR A 34 24.47 -13.23 -13.26
N LEU A 35 25.37 -13.04 -12.30
CA LEU A 35 26.82 -12.98 -12.55
C LEU A 35 27.34 -14.31 -13.10
N GLY A 36 26.92 -15.45 -12.53
CA GLY A 36 27.31 -16.77 -13.03
C GLY A 36 26.91 -16.99 -14.48
N VAL A 37 25.65 -16.67 -14.84
CA VAL A 37 25.16 -16.78 -16.21
C VAL A 37 25.87 -15.77 -17.13
N PHE A 38 26.08 -14.54 -16.67
CA PHE A 38 26.80 -13.51 -17.42
C PHE A 38 28.21 -13.96 -17.78
N LEU A 39 28.99 -14.46 -16.81
CA LEU A 39 30.35 -14.94 -17.03
C LEU A 39 30.37 -16.11 -18.03
N TRP A 40 29.46 -17.07 -17.88
CA TRP A 40 29.34 -18.19 -18.81
C TRP A 40 29.09 -17.74 -20.25
N VAL A 41 28.17 -16.79 -20.47
CA VAL A 41 27.89 -16.22 -21.79
C VAL A 41 29.09 -15.40 -22.29
N PHE A 42 29.69 -14.57 -21.44
CA PHE A 42 30.79 -13.67 -21.78
C PHE A 42 32.02 -14.44 -22.33
N PHE A 43 32.42 -15.51 -21.65
CA PHE A 43 33.59 -16.30 -22.08
C PHE A 43 33.35 -17.11 -23.35
N LYS A 44 32.09 -17.47 -23.64
CA LYS A 44 31.71 -18.23 -24.85
C LYS A 44 31.34 -17.36 -26.06
N SER A 45 31.16 -16.05 -25.86
CA SER A 45 30.66 -15.16 -26.91
C SER A 45 31.76 -14.40 -27.64
N SER A 46 31.46 -14.01 -28.88
CA SER A 46 32.25 -13.04 -29.65
C SER A 46 32.18 -11.64 -29.03
N THR A 47 33.01 -10.72 -29.52
CA THR A 47 33.06 -9.32 -29.03
C THR A 47 31.68 -8.64 -29.01
N ILE A 48 30.86 -8.84 -30.06
CA ILE A 48 29.51 -8.30 -30.13
C ILE A 48 28.58 -8.98 -29.12
N GLY A 49 28.67 -10.30 -28.99
CA GLY A 49 27.89 -11.04 -27.99
C GLY A 49 28.22 -10.63 -26.56
N ARG A 50 29.48 -10.33 -26.26
CA ARG A 50 29.91 -9.80 -24.95
C ARG A 50 29.31 -8.43 -24.64
N LEU A 51 29.31 -7.53 -25.63
CA LEU A 51 28.71 -6.20 -25.49
C LEU A 51 27.21 -6.28 -25.21
N LEU A 52 26.50 -7.13 -25.96
CA LEU A 52 25.06 -7.38 -25.76
C LEU A 52 24.79 -8.03 -24.40
N ALA A 53 25.60 -9.01 -24.00
CA ALA A 53 25.48 -9.63 -22.68
C ALA A 53 25.59 -8.57 -21.57
N PHE A 54 26.60 -7.69 -21.61
CA PHE A 54 26.76 -6.66 -20.59
C PHE A 54 25.53 -5.78 -20.42
N TRP A 55 24.88 -5.42 -21.53
CA TRP A 55 23.67 -4.61 -21.53
C TRP A 55 22.43 -5.38 -21.08
N ILE A 56 22.19 -6.58 -21.64
CA ILE A 56 21.01 -7.39 -21.32
C ILE A 56 21.04 -7.81 -19.85
N PHE A 57 22.16 -8.34 -19.36
CA PHE A 57 22.27 -8.83 -17.98
C PHE A 57 22.11 -7.71 -16.94
N SER A 58 22.73 -6.56 -17.17
CA SER A 58 22.61 -5.42 -16.23
C SER A 58 21.19 -4.87 -16.18
N ALA A 59 20.54 -4.66 -17.34
CA ALA A 59 19.17 -4.20 -17.40
C ALA A 59 18.20 -5.22 -16.80
N SER A 60 18.32 -6.50 -17.17
CA SER A 60 17.47 -7.57 -16.64
C SER A 60 17.63 -7.71 -15.13
N LEU A 61 18.86 -7.70 -14.60
CA LEU A 61 19.10 -7.75 -13.16
C LEU A 61 18.43 -6.57 -12.45
N PHE A 62 18.65 -5.35 -12.95
CA PHE A 62 18.04 -4.16 -12.38
C PHE A 62 16.52 -4.25 -12.33
N PHE A 63 15.87 -4.60 -13.44
CA PHE A 63 14.40 -4.72 -13.45
C PHE A 63 13.91 -5.87 -12.57
N SER A 64 14.62 -6.99 -12.47
CA SER A 64 14.27 -8.05 -11.52
C SER A 64 14.36 -7.57 -10.06
N ILE A 65 15.38 -6.78 -9.71
CA ILE A 65 15.48 -6.15 -8.38
C ILE A 65 14.31 -5.17 -8.14
N VAL A 66 13.99 -4.33 -9.12
CA VAL A 66 12.84 -3.42 -9.04
C VAL A 66 11.54 -4.20 -8.78
N SER A 67 11.31 -5.28 -9.55
CA SER A 67 10.10 -6.10 -9.44
C SER A 67 9.99 -6.89 -8.14
N LEU A 68 11.11 -7.37 -7.58
CA LEU A 68 11.12 -8.19 -6.37
C LEU A 68 11.15 -7.38 -5.07
N TYR A 69 11.74 -6.19 -5.10
CA TYR A 69 11.96 -5.41 -3.88
C TYR A 69 11.23 -4.06 -3.91
N LEU A 70 11.46 -3.23 -4.94
CA LEU A 70 10.92 -1.87 -4.96
C LEU A 70 9.40 -1.85 -5.18
N TYR A 71 8.89 -2.67 -6.09
CA TYR A 71 7.46 -2.72 -6.40
C TYR A 71 6.62 -3.31 -5.25
N PRO A 72 7.02 -4.41 -4.60
CA PRO A 72 6.33 -4.90 -3.39
C PRO A 72 6.37 -3.91 -2.24
N MET A 73 7.52 -3.27 -1.99
CA MET A 73 7.62 -2.18 -1.01
C MET A 73 6.65 -1.04 -1.35
N LEU A 74 6.59 -0.60 -2.62
CA LEU A 74 5.69 0.49 -3.00
C LEU A 74 4.22 0.10 -2.76
N THR A 75 3.83 -1.09 -3.21
CA THR A 75 2.45 -1.59 -3.09
C THR A 75 2.04 -1.96 -1.66
N SER A 76 2.98 -2.18 -0.73
CA SER A 76 2.65 -2.37 0.69
C SER A 76 1.98 -1.16 1.33
N PHE A 77 2.14 0.04 0.74
CA PHE A 77 1.45 1.27 1.15
C PHE A 77 0.06 1.42 0.48
N GLN A 78 -0.50 0.33 -0.07
CA GLN A 78 -1.89 0.24 -0.53
C GLN A 78 -2.68 -0.80 0.29
N PRO A 79 -3.17 -0.44 1.49
CA PRO A 79 -3.75 -1.40 2.44
C PRO A 79 -5.13 -1.97 2.03
N SER A 80 -5.61 -1.65 0.84
CA SER A 80 -6.93 -2.05 0.34
C SER A 80 -7.21 -3.56 0.38
N LYS A 81 -6.19 -4.40 0.16
CA LYS A 81 -6.34 -5.86 0.23
C LYS A 81 -6.63 -6.32 1.65
N GLU A 82 -5.82 -5.87 2.61
CA GLU A 82 -5.96 -6.25 4.01
C GLU A 82 -7.27 -5.73 4.61
N ILE A 83 -7.59 -4.46 4.35
CA ILE A 83 -8.87 -3.86 4.76
C ILE A 83 -10.04 -4.62 4.10
N GLY A 84 -9.96 -4.93 2.82
CA GLY A 84 -11.01 -5.69 2.12
C GLY A 84 -11.26 -7.08 2.74
N ILE A 85 -10.20 -7.79 3.12
CA ILE A 85 -10.31 -9.08 3.82
C ILE A 85 -10.99 -8.90 5.18
N TRP A 86 -10.58 -7.89 5.96
CA TRP A 86 -11.20 -7.57 7.25
C TRP A 86 -12.70 -7.30 7.11
N ILE A 87 -13.06 -6.41 6.19
CA ILE A 87 -14.43 -6.00 5.93
C ILE A 87 -15.32 -7.20 5.56
N ARG A 88 -14.83 -8.12 4.72
CA ARG A 88 -15.55 -9.36 4.38
C ARG A 88 -15.78 -10.27 5.58
N LYS A 89 -14.81 -10.33 6.50
CA LYS A 89 -14.91 -11.17 7.71
C LYS A 89 -15.94 -10.61 8.70
N TYR A 90 -15.98 -9.30 8.91
CA TYR A 90 -16.77 -8.69 9.99
C TYR A 90 -18.10 -8.06 9.54
N GLU A 91 -18.32 -7.87 8.24
CA GLU A 91 -19.59 -7.37 7.69
C GLU A 91 -20.05 -8.21 6.45
N PRO A 92 -20.09 -9.55 6.52
CA PRO A 92 -20.24 -10.41 5.33
C PRO A 92 -21.46 -10.10 4.45
N ASN A 93 -22.55 -9.58 5.03
CA ASN A 93 -23.84 -9.35 4.37
C ASN A 93 -24.14 -7.86 4.11
N LYS A 94 -23.11 -7.04 3.86
CA LYS A 94 -23.28 -5.61 3.56
C LYS A 94 -22.80 -5.29 2.15
N ASP A 95 -23.56 -4.46 1.43
CA ASP A 95 -23.25 -4.13 0.03
C ASP A 95 -22.31 -2.95 -0.16
N LYS A 96 -22.19 -2.11 0.88
CA LYS A 96 -21.46 -0.83 0.83
C LYS A 96 -20.26 -0.84 1.76
N LEU A 97 -19.18 -0.22 1.30
CA LEU A 97 -18.03 0.16 2.11
C LEU A 97 -17.90 1.67 2.06
N PHE A 98 -17.93 2.33 3.22
CA PHE A 98 -17.91 3.78 3.28
C PHE A 98 -16.47 4.31 3.30
N LEU A 99 -16.24 5.42 2.60
CA LEU A 99 -14.97 6.11 2.49
C LEU A 99 -15.15 7.59 2.84
N PHE A 100 -14.33 8.15 3.72
CA PHE A 100 -14.32 9.58 4.04
C PHE A 100 -12.93 10.16 3.81
N GLY A 101 -12.85 11.17 2.95
CA GLY A 101 -11.58 11.81 2.62
C GLY A 101 -10.58 10.92 1.89
N VAL A 102 -10.99 9.80 1.27
CA VAL A 102 -10.10 8.88 0.54
C VAL A 102 -10.17 9.18 -0.96
N PRO A 103 -9.22 9.94 -1.54
CA PRO A 103 -9.29 10.38 -2.94
C PRO A 103 -8.91 9.27 -3.94
N ALA A 104 -7.95 8.42 -3.58
CA ALA A 104 -7.38 7.39 -4.45
C ALA A 104 -7.80 5.97 -4.02
N SER A 105 -7.52 4.97 -4.86
CA SER A 105 -7.66 3.54 -4.53
C SER A 105 -9.09 3.03 -4.27
N LYS A 106 -10.13 3.82 -4.57
CA LYS A 106 -11.55 3.43 -4.39
C LYS A 106 -11.88 2.08 -5.05
N ARG A 107 -11.39 1.88 -6.28
CA ARG A 107 -11.56 0.63 -7.05
C ARG A 107 -10.93 -0.56 -6.34
N SER A 108 -9.74 -0.40 -5.76
CA SER A 108 -9.05 -1.46 -5.03
C SER A 108 -9.81 -1.85 -3.77
N TYR A 109 -10.32 -0.87 -3.01
CA TYR A 109 -11.18 -1.14 -1.86
C TYR A 109 -12.43 -1.92 -2.26
N ALA A 110 -13.16 -1.45 -3.28
CA ALA A 110 -14.34 -2.13 -3.79
C ALA A 110 -14.07 -3.58 -4.23
N TYR A 111 -12.97 -3.78 -4.98
CA TYR A 111 -12.56 -5.09 -5.47
C TYR A 111 -12.26 -6.07 -4.32
N TYR A 112 -11.39 -5.68 -3.38
CA TYR A 112 -10.99 -6.59 -2.31
C TYR A 112 -12.08 -6.82 -1.27
N SER A 113 -12.90 -5.82 -0.98
CA SER A 113 -14.05 -5.98 -0.06
C SER A 113 -15.23 -6.69 -0.72
N LYS A 114 -15.26 -6.82 -2.05
CA LYS A 114 -16.44 -7.26 -2.83
C LYS A 114 -17.68 -6.39 -2.55
N ARG A 115 -17.50 -5.07 -2.52
CA ARG A 115 -18.57 -4.11 -2.22
C ARG A 115 -18.51 -2.87 -3.08
N ILE A 116 -19.61 -2.15 -3.10
CA ILE A 116 -19.64 -0.80 -3.67
C ILE A 116 -18.97 0.14 -2.68
N SER A 117 -17.80 0.66 -3.06
CA SER A 117 -17.14 1.73 -2.31
C SER A 117 -17.93 3.03 -2.48
N ARG A 118 -18.40 3.63 -1.38
CA ARG A 118 -19.18 4.88 -1.39
C ARG A 118 -18.41 5.96 -0.64
N THR A 119 -17.99 7.01 -1.37
CA THR A 119 -17.48 8.23 -0.74
C THR A 119 -18.63 8.95 -0.05
N LEU A 120 -18.40 9.38 1.19
CA LEU A 120 -19.37 10.14 1.97
C LEU A 120 -19.24 11.63 1.63
N PHE A 121 -20.29 12.16 1.03
CA PHE A 121 -20.50 13.59 0.78
C PHE A 121 -21.70 14.14 1.57
N ASP A 122 -22.55 13.25 2.07
CA ASP A 122 -23.71 13.54 2.90
C ASP A 122 -23.62 12.66 4.17
N PRO A 123 -23.64 13.25 5.38
CA PRO A 123 -23.56 12.50 6.62
C PRO A 123 -24.75 11.56 6.86
N ALA A 124 -25.94 11.89 6.33
CA ALA A 124 -27.15 11.09 6.52
C ALA A 124 -26.97 9.64 6.04
N VAL A 125 -26.23 9.45 4.95
CA VAL A 125 -25.96 8.12 4.36
C VAL A 125 -25.34 7.13 5.35
N LEU A 126 -24.35 7.58 6.13
CA LEU A 126 -23.72 6.72 7.14
C LEU A 126 -24.59 6.60 8.37
N ILE A 127 -25.20 7.71 8.81
CA ILE A 127 -26.10 7.74 9.97
C ILE A 127 -27.23 6.74 9.78
N ASP A 128 -27.93 6.76 8.65
CA ASP A 128 -29.03 5.83 8.34
C ASP A 128 -28.54 4.38 8.30
N SER A 129 -27.35 4.15 7.75
CA SER A 129 -26.77 2.80 7.67
C SER A 129 -26.41 2.26 9.05
N VAL A 130 -25.84 3.09 9.92
CA VAL A 130 -25.55 2.75 11.33
C VAL A 130 -26.85 2.63 12.11
N GLN A 131 -27.88 3.42 11.81
CA GLN A 131 -29.19 3.28 12.41
C GLN A 131 -29.82 1.92 12.08
N LYS A 132 -29.77 1.49 10.83
CA LYS A 132 -30.31 0.20 10.42
C LYS A 132 -29.51 -0.99 10.97
N ASP A 133 -28.19 -0.87 10.99
CA ASP A 133 -27.28 -2.00 11.22
C ASP A 133 -26.61 -2.02 12.61
N GLY A 134 -26.86 -0.99 13.44
CA GLY A 134 -26.24 -0.79 14.75
C GLY A 134 -24.82 -0.23 14.70
N GLN A 135 -23.98 -0.77 13.81
CA GLN A 135 -22.60 -0.34 13.59
C GLN A 135 -22.20 -0.54 12.12
N ARG A 136 -21.26 0.29 11.62
CA ARG A 136 -20.68 0.13 10.28
C ARG A 136 -19.20 0.49 10.25
N TYR A 137 -18.44 -0.18 9.38
CA TYR A 137 -17.06 0.23 9.12
C TYR A 137 -16.97 1.39 8.12
N LEU A 138 -16.02 2.28 8.38
CA LEU A 138 -15.68 3.45 7.58
C LEU A 138 -14.16 3.50 7.39
N ILE A 139 -13.71 3.84 6.19
CA ILE A 139 -12.29 4.11 5.92
C ILE A 139 -12.08 5.62 5.87
N VAL A 140 -11.17 6.13 6.68
CA VAL A 140 -10.88 7.55 6.82
C VAL A 140 -9.42 7.82 6.47
N GLN A 141 -9.14 8.84 5.67
CA GLN A 141 -7.76 9.33 5.54
C GLN A 141 -7.40 10.22 6.74
N ASP A 142 -6.21 10.03 7.30
CA ASP A 142 -5.68 10.79 8.44
C ASP A 142 -5.91 12.30 8.38
N LYS A 143 -5.62 12.93 7.23
CA LYS A 143 -5.80 14.37 7.01
C LYS A 143 -7.25 14.84 7.15
N TRP A 144 -8.21 13.93 7.05
CA TRP A 144 -9.64 14.18 7.16
C TRP A 144 -10.20 13.77 8.53
N LEU A 145 -9.42 13.11 9.38
CA LEU A 145 -9.86 12.71 10.71
C LEU A 145 -10.37 13.89 11.56
N PRO A 146 -9.72 15.08 11.59
CA PRO A 146 -10.23 16.22 12.37
C PRO A 146 -11.58 16.75 11.87
N LYS A 147 -11.90 16.55 10.59
CA LYS A 147 -13.17 16.98 9.98
C LYS A 147 -14.30 15.97 10.15
N LEU A 148 -13.99 14.78 10.67
CA LEU A 148 -14.96 13.71 10.84
C LEU A 148 -16.06 14.13 11.83
N GLU A 149 -15.67 14.67 12.99
CA GLU A 149 -16.61 15.10 14.03
C GLU A 149 -17.47 16.28 13.57
N GLU A 150 -16.88 17.26 12.89
CA GLU A 150 -17.62 18.38 12.29
C GLU A 150 -18.66 17.89 11.28
N PHE A 151 -18.30 16.91 10.45
CA PHE A 151 -19.15 16.42 9.38
C PHE A 151 -20.33 15.57 9.86
N PHE A 152 -20.15 14.72 10.88
CA PHE A 152 -21.22 13.85 11.41
C PHE A 152 -21.91 14.42 12.66
N GLY A 153 -21.34 15.46 13.27
CA GLY A 153 -21.80 16.04 14.52
C GLY A 153 -21.85 15.01 15.65
N ASN A 154 -22.85 15.15 16.53
CA ASN A 154 -23.01 14.29 17.70
C ASN A 154 -23.76 12.96 17.44
N ASN A 155 -24.08 12.65 16.18
CA ASN A 155 -24.95 11.52 15.83
C ASN A 155 -24.28 10.15 15.93
N LEU A 156 -22.96 10.11 15.77
CA LEU A 156 -22.18 8.88 15.71
C LEU A 156 -21.01 8.93 16.69
N GLN A 157 -20.58 7.75 17.14
CA GLN A 157 -19.31 7.55 17.81
C GLN A 157 -18.38 6.79 16.87
N PHE A 158 -17.12 7.20 16.83
CA PHE A 158 -16.11 6.57 15.98
C PHE A 158 -15.01 5.96 16.84
N GLU A 159 -14.68 4.71 16.55
CA GLU A 159 -13.59 3.99 17.19
C GLU A 159 -12.57 3.56 16.15
N THR A 160 -11.29 3.84 16.41
CA THR A 160 -10.20 3.36 15.56
C THR A 160 -10.02 1.86 15.76
N VAL A 161 -10.17 1.10 14.68
CA VAL A 161 -10.00 -0.37 14.69
C VAL A 161 -8.57 -0.71 14.32
N LYS A 162 -8.05 -0.10 13.25
CA LYS A 162 -6.68 -0.30 12.78
C LYS A 162 -6.20 0.86 11.91
N GLU A 163 -4.93 1.21 12.05
CA GLU A 163 -4.26 2.18 11.19
C GLU A 163 -3.34 1.47 10.19
N PHE A 164 -3.27 2.02 8.98
CA PHE A 164 -2.43 1.49 7.92
C PHE A 164 -1.63 2.61 7.28
N PRO A 165 -0.32 2.40 7.01
CA PRO A 165 0.45 3.33 6.21
C PRO A 165 -0.13 3.38 4.79
N SER A 166 -0.23 4.58 4.23
CA SER A 166 -0.87 4.81 2.94
C SER A 166 -0.11 5.85 2.12
N TYR A 167 0.12 5.53 0.84
CA TYR A 167 0.81 6.41 -0.10
C TYR A 167 0.19 6.33 -1.50
N LYS A 168 0.29 7.40 -2.28
CA LYS A 168 -0.24 7.47 -3.65
C LYS A 168 0.71 6.77 -4.63
N VAL A 169 0.64 5.44 -4.68
CA VAL A 169 1.58 4.64 -5.48
C VAL A 169 1.45 4.79 -6.99
N ALA A 170 0.32 5.31 -7.50
CA ALA A 170 0.10 5.46 -8.94
C ALA A 170 1.01 6.53 -9.56
N THR A 171 1.50 7.47 -8.73
CA THR A 171 2.42 8.53 -9.14
C THR A 171 3.43 8.72 -8.01
N PRO A 172 4.39 7.79 -7.84
CA PRO A 172 5.33 7.86 -6.73
C PRO A 172 6.35 8.98 -6.98
N GLU A 173 6.63 9.74 -5.94
CA GLU A 173 7.66 10.77 -5.95
C GLU A 173 9.04 10.13 -5.71
N GLY A 174 10.10 10.68 -6.29
CA GLY A 174 11.47 10.17 -6.08
C GLY A 174 11.86 10.07 -4.60
N LYS A 175 11.40 11.03 -3.78
CA LYS A 175 11.64 11.05 -2.33
C LYS A 175 11.08 9.83 -1.59
N PHE A 176 10.04 9.17 -2.11
CA PHE A 176 9.49 7.94 -1.52
C PHE A 176 10.50 6.79 -1.51
N PHE A 177 11.33 6.73 -2.54
CA PHE A 177 12.35 5.71 -2.67
C PHE A 177 13.57 5.97 -1.79
N LEU A 178 13.62 7.10 -1.07
CA LEU A 178 14.64 7.35 -0.05
C LEU A 178 14.08 6.96 1.32
N LYS A 179 14.69 5.96 1.97
CA LYS A 179 14.28 5.49 3.31
C LYS A 179 14.17 6.65 4.31
N SER A 180 15.15 7.56 4.28
CA SER A 180 15.24 8.70 5.20
C SER A 180 14.09 9.71 5.07
N HIS A 181 13.39 9.75 3.94
CA HIS A 181 12.30 10.69 3.68
C HIS A 181 10.93 10.01 3.61
N ARG A 182 10.88 8.68 3.54
CA ARG A 182 9.64 7.94 3.30
C ARG A 182 8.59 8.21 4.37
N ASP A 183 8.97 8.12 5.64
CA ASP A 183 8.03 8.27 6.75
C ASP A 183 7.45 9.69 6.86
N GLN A 184 8.11 10.68 6.26
CA GLN A 184 7.65 12.07 6.23
C GLN A 184 6.55 12.32 5.20
N ILE A 185 6.47 11.49 4.16
CA ILE A 185 5.52 11.66 3.04
C ILE A 185 4.40 10.61 3.04
N VAL A 186 4.59 9.51 3.77
CA VAL A 186 3.57 8.49 3.96
C VAL A 186 2.51 9.03 4.91
N GLY A 187 1.26 9.02 4.47
CA GLY A 187 0.12 9.29 5.35
C GLY A 187 -0.42 8.00 5.94
N LYS A 188 -1.58 8.09 6.59
CA LYS A 188 -2.31 6.93 7.10
C LYS A 188 -3.72 6.88 6.55
N VAL A 189 -4.20 5.65 6.39
CA VAL A 189 -5.62 5.35 6.25
C VAL A 189 -6.04 4.56 7.47
N ILE A 190 -7.16 4.97 8.05
CA ILE A 190 -7.68 4.47 9.31
C ILE A 190 -8.96 3.72 9.02
N LEU A 191 -9.00 2.45 9.42
CA LEU A 191 -10.23 1.70 9.49
C LEU A 191 -10.90 2.05 10.82
N MET A 192 -12.09 2.66 10.74
CA MET A 192 -12.87 3.05 11.88
C MET A 192 -14.18 2.27 11.94
N ARG A 193 -14.71 2.11 13.14
CA ARG A 193 -16.04 1.59 13.42
C ARG A 193 -16.92 2.75 13.87
N ALA A 194 -18.00 2.97 13.14
CA ALA A 194 -19.04 3.93 13.49
C ALA A 194 -20.19 3.20 14.18
N SER A 195 -20.61 3.68 15.35
CA SER A 195 -21.74 3.14 16.11
C SER A 195 -22.62 4.26 16.63
N ARG A 196 -23.85 3.92 17.04
CA ARG A 196 -24.67 4.83 17.83
C ARG A 196 -24.00 5.07 19.19
N LYS A 197 -24.06 6.31 19.71
CA LYS A 197 -23.53 6.63 21.05
C LYS A 197 -24.20 5.81 22.18
N ASP A 198 -25.44 5.37 21.96
CA ASP A 198 -26.25 4.64 22.96
C ASP A 198 -25.80 3.17 23.15
N PHE A 199 -25.01 2.62 22.22
CA PHE A 199 -24.73 1.17 22.15
C PHE A 199 -23.66 0.72 23.17
N GLN A 200 -22.70 1.56 23.57
CA GLN A 200 -21.68 1.21 24.57
C GLN A 200 -22.22 1.14 26.02
N LYS A 201 -23.34 1.81 26.31
CA LYS A 201 -23.97 1.73 27.64
C LYS A 201 -24.46 0.31 27.95
N ASN A 202 -24.80 -0.49 26.93
CA ASN A 202 -25.28 -1.86 27.11
C ASN A 202 -24.18 -2.93 27.10
N GLU A 203 -23.04 -2.72 26.45
CA GLU A 203 -21.92 -3.69 26.52
C GLU A 203 -21.15 -3.62 27.85
N SER A 204 -21.07 -2.44 28.48
CA SER A 204 -20.52 -2.29 29.83
C SER A 204 -21.42 -2.91 30.91
N PHE A 205 -22.74 -2.95 30.68
CA PHE A 205 -23.69 -3.63 31.57
C PHE A 205 -23.69 -5.15 31.43
N LYS A 206 -23.32 -5.71 30.26
CA LYS A 206 -23.21 -7.17 30.05
C LYS A 206 -21.91 -7.78 30.57
N LYS A 207 -20.95 -6.97 31.02
CA LYS A 207 -19.68 -7.41 31.63
C LYS A 207 -19.66 -7.31 33.16
N ARG A 208 -20.81 -7.13 33.81
CA ARG A 208 -20.95 -7.23 35.27
C ARG A 208 -21.73 -8.47 35.65
#